data_AF-A0A2E2U5R5-F1
#
_entry.id   AF-A0A2E2U5R5-F1
#
_cell.length_a   1.000
_cell.length_b   1.000
_cell.length_c   1.000
_cell.angle_alpha   90.00
_cell.angle_beta   90.00
_cell.angle_gamma   90.00
#
_symmetry.space_group_name_H-M   'P 1'
#
loop_
_entity.id
_entity.type
_entity.pdbx_description
1 polymer ?
#
loop_
_entity_poly.entity_id
_entity_poly.type
_entity_poly.pdbx_seq_one_letter_code
_entity_poly.pdbx_strand_id
1 'polypeptide(L)'
;MNNQKGSASFLVIVSLLIVCLSFTMIVKKDISQIKEQNDTYYGLLCAKEVNSETGRLVTEINFTNKILKLLKAGKLLTSLIPQLRLLTGFLGKASQKSLKAYQNARVQKYRITLSSLNRQRCHVLPKSYKTPFQFGLVSARRDKWDRIKMRNRSNWEHRYFGGNLSIKSKVNMRSGKTQTKLIRRIF
;
A
#
# COMPACT_ATOMS: atom_id res chain seq x y z
N MET A 1 49.08 53.07 21.96
CA MET A 1 48.89 51.61 22.18
C MET A 1 47.41 51.17 22.32
N ASN A 2 46.41 51.93 21.85
CA ASN A 2 44.99 51.55 21.99
C ASN A 2 44.40 50.73 20.83
N ASN A 3 45.00 50.76 19.63
CA ASN A 3 44.45 50.05 18.45
C ASN A 3 44.65 48.52 18.48
N GLN A 4 45.65 48.01 19.21
CA GLN A 4 45.92 46.56 19.30
C GLN A 4 44.87 45.80 20.14
N LYS A 5 44.29 46.45 21.16
CA LYS A 5 43.23 45.84 21.99
C LYS A 5 41.93 45.72 21.21
N GLY A 6 41.59 46.73 20.39
CA GLY A 6 40.42 46.69 19.52
C GLY A 6 40.51 45.62 18.42
N SER A 7 41.70 45.46 17.80
CA SER A 7 41.92 44.40 16.81
C SER A 7 41.86 43.00 17.41
N ALA A 8 42.36 42.80 18.63
CA ALA A 8 42.28 41.52 19.32
C ALA A 8 40.82 41.14 19.66
N SER A 9 40.03 42.08 20.20
CA SER A 9 38.61 41.86 20.48
C SER A 9 37.81 41.56 19.21
N PHE A 10 38.11 42.25 18.10
CA PHE A 10 37.48 41.99 16.81
C PHE A 10 37.79 40.58 16.28
N LEU A 11 39.04 40.13 16.36
CA LEU A 11 39.43 38.77 15.95
C LEU A 11 38.74 37.68 16.78
N VAL A 12 38.55 37.92 18.09
CA VAL A 12 37.81 37.01 18.98
C VAL A 12 36.32 36.94 18.59
N ILE A 13 35.70 38.07 18.25
CA ILE A 13 34.29 38.10 17.80
C ILE A 13 34.14 37.37 16.47
N VAL A 14 35.05 37.59 15.51
CA VAL A 14 35.02 36.94 14.20
C VAL A 14 35.23 35.43 14.32
N SER A 15 36.15 34.98 15.18
CA SER A 15 36.36 33.54 15.42
C SER A 15 35.16 32.88 16.10
N LEU A 16 34.53 33.55 17.07
CA LEU A 16 33.26 33.10 17.67
C LEU A 16 32.15 32.98 16.64
N LEU A 17 32.01 33.95 15.73
CA LEU A 17 31.01 33.90 14.66
C LEU A 17 31.25 32.73 13.70
N ILE A 18 32.50 32.46 13.32
CA ILE A 18 32.86 31.32 12.47
C ILE A 18 32.55 29.99 13.16
N VAL A 19 32.84 29.87 14.46
CA VAL A 19 32.52 28.68 15.25
C VAL A 19 31.01 28.48 15.33
N CYS A 20 30.25 29.52 15.63
CA CYS A 20 28.78 29.47 15.66
C CYS A 20 28.19 29.07 14.31
N LEU A 21 28.65 29.67 13.20
CA LEU A 21 28.20 29.32 11.85
C LEU A 21 28.52 27.87 11.50
N SER A 22 29.74 27.42 11.82
CA SER A 22 30.16 26.03 11.59
C SER A 22 29.27 25.06 12.37
N PHE A 23 28.99 25.36 13.65
CA PHE A 23 28.10 24.57 14.48
C PHE A 23 26.68 24.53 13.93
N THR A 24 26.13 25.67 13.47
CA THR A 24 24.79 25.69 12.85
C THR A 24 24.72 24.86 11.56
N MET A 25 25.78 24.84 10.75
CA MET A 25 25.83 23.99 9.55
C MET A 25 25.86 22.50 9.90
N ILE A 26 26.65 22.11 10.91
CA ILE A 26 26.70 20.72 11.40
C ILE A 26 25.33 20.31 11.94
N VAL A 27 24.73 21.11 12.82
CA VAL A 27 23.40 20.82 13.40
C VAL A 27 22.34 20.72 12.31
N LYS A 28 22.36 21.59 11.29
CA LYS A 28 21.42 21.53 10.16
C LYS A 28 21.58 20.21 9.38
N LYS A 29 22.81 19.75 9.17
CA LYS A 29 23.10 18.47 8.51
C LYS A 29 22.58 17.30 9.34
N ASP A 30 22.83 17.30 10.64
CA ASP A 30 22.38 16.23 11.55
C ASP A 30 20.85 16.16 11.63
N ILE A 31 20.17 17.31 11.75
CA ILE A 31 18.71 17.39 11.71
C ILE A 31 18.18 16.83 10.39
N SER A 32 18.83 17.15 9.26
CA SER A 32 18.44 16.61 7.96
C SER A 32 18.60 15.09 7.88
N GLN A 33 19.70 14.54 8.43
CA GLN A 33 19.95 13.10 8.46
C GLN A 33 18.95 12.37 9.37
N ILE A 34 18.68 12.90 10.56
CA ILE A 34 17.68 12.34 11.49
C ILE A 34 16.30 12.34 10.84
N LYS A 35 15.92 13.42 10.17
CA LYS A 35 14.66 13.50 9.44
C LYS A 35 14.57 12.44 8.34
N GLU A 36 15.62 12.26 7.56
CA GLU A 36 15.67 11.25 6.51
C GLU A 36 15.59 9.81 7.05
N GLN A 37 16.29 9.53 8.16
CA GLN A 37 16.24 8.23 8.84
C GLN A 37 14.82 7.96 9.36
N ASN A 38 14.20 8.96 9.98
CA ASN A 38 12.84 8.87 10.48
C ASN A 38 11.82 8.62 9.36
N ASP A 39 11.93 9.34 8.24
CA ASP A 39 11.08 9.14 7.06
C ASP A 39 11.27 7.74 6.44
N THR A 40 12.50 7.24 6.43
CA THR A 40 12.82 5.88 5.95
C THR A 40 12.24 4.82 6.87
N TYR A 41 12.38 4.99 8.19
CA TYR A 41 11.84 4.09 9.20
C TYR A 41 10.32 3.97 9.08
N TYR A 42 9.60 5.10 9.06
CA TYR A 42 8.16 5.10 8.80
C TYR A 42 7.84 4.53 7.42
N GLY A 43 8.65 4.84 6.41
CA GLY A 43 8.57 4.25 5.08
C GLY A 43 8.52 2.71 5.09
N LEU A 44 9.40 2.09 5.87
CA LEU A 44 9.50 0.64 6.02
C LEU A 44 8.31 0.04 6.78
N LEU A 45 7.87 0.69 7.87
CA LEU A 45 6.68 0.27 8.61
C LEU A 45 5.44 0.25 7.71
N CYS A 46 5.23 1.33 6.95
CA CYS A 46 4.15 1.42 5.99
C CYS A 46 4.24 0.34 4.90
N ALA A 47 5.45 0.06 4.40
CA ALA A 47 5.65 -1.02 3.43
C ALA A 47 5.22 -2.37 4.00
N LYS A 48 5.58 -2.66 5.25
CA LYS A 48 5.21 -3.90 5.96
C LYS A 48 3.69 -4.03 6.15
N GLU A 49 3.02 -2.96 6.56
CA GLU A 49 1.56 -2.95 6.75
C GLU A 49 0.81 -3.11 5.44
N VAL A 50 1.25 -2.36 4.40
CA VAL A 50 0.72 -2.51 3.03
C VAL A 50 0.91 -3.94 2.55
N ASN A 51 2.05 -4.58 2.81
CA ASN A 51 2.27 -5.98 2.46
C ASN A 51 1.26 -6.91 3.13
N SER A 52 1.10 -6.75 4.44
CA SER A 52 0.24 -7.58 5.28
C SER A 52 -1.21 -7.50 4.79
N GLU A 53 -1.73 -6.28 4.65
CA GLU A 53 -3.12 -6.08 4.22
C GLU A 53 -3.36 -6.49 2.78
N THR A 54 -2.37 -6.27 1.90
CA THR A 54 -2.47 -6.75 0.50
C THR A 54 -2.43 -8.26 0.44
N GLY A 55 -1.58 -8.91 1.25
CA GLY A 55 -1.46 -10.37 1.33
C GLY A 55 -2.75 -11.02 1.80
N ARG A 56 -3.35 -10.47 2.87
CA ARG A 56 -4.66 -10.93 3.36
C ARG A 56 -5.75 -10.77 2.32
N LEU A 57 -5.85 -9.59 1.68
CA LEU A 57 -6.80 -9.35 0.60
C LEU A 57 -6.64 -10.38 -0.54
N VAL A 58 -5.41 -10.63 -0.98
CA VAL A 58 -5.13 -11.58 -2.06
C VAL A 58 -5.56 -12.99 -1.69
N THR A 59 -5.22 -13.46 -0.50
CA THR A 59 -5.59 -14.79 -0.02
C THR A 59 -7.10 -14.97 0.04
N GLU A 60 -7.81 -14.03 0.68
CA GLU A 60 -9.27 -14.09 0.85
C GLU A 60 -10.02 -14.00 -0.49
N ILE A 61 -9.60 -13.09 -1.38
CA ILE A 61 -10.21 -12.97 -2.71
C ILE A 61 -9.91 -14.20 -3.58
N ASN A 62 -8.70 -14.75 -3.52
CA ASN A 62 -8.37 -15.97 -4.26
C ASN A 62 -9.19 -17.17 -3.77
N PHE A 63 -9.33 -17.33 -2.45
CA PHE A 63 -10.16 -18.36 -1.86
C PHE A 63 -11.62 -18.25 -2.30
N THR A 64 -12.21 -17.07 -2.15
CA THR A 64 -13.61 -16.82 -2.54
C THR A 64 -13.82 -16.91 -4.06
N ASN A 65 -12.83 -16.53 -4.88
CA ASN A 65 -12.88 -16.73 -6.34
C ASN A 65 -12.87 -18.21 -6.73
N LYS A 66 -12.15 -19.08 -5.99
CA LYS A 66 -12.21 -20.54 -6.21
C LYS A 66 -13.61 -21.07 -5.93
N ILE A 67 -14.23 -20.66 -4.82
CA ILE A 67 -15.60 -21.08 -4.46
C ILE A 67 -16.60 -20.59 -5.51
N LEU A 68 -16.54 -19.32 -5.93
CA LEU A 68 -17.42 -18.78 -6.96
C LEU A 68 -17.30 -19.52 -8.29
N LYS A 69 -16.08 -19.93 -8.67
CA LYS A 69 -15.85 -20.76 -9.86
C LYS A 69 -16.54 -22.12 -9.73
N LEU A 70 -16.40 -22.77 -8.57
CA LEU A 70 -17.04 -24.07 -8.29
C LEU A 70 -18.55 -23.96 -8.30
N LEU A 71 -19.13 -22.93 -7.66
CA LEU A 71 -20.58 -22.70 -7.66
C LEU A 71 -21.11 -22.46 -9.08
N LYS A 72 -20.38 -21.68 -9.90
CA LYS A 72 -20.76 -21.43 -11.30
C LYS A 72 -20.66 -22.70 -12.15
N ALA A 73 -19.61 -23.51 -11.96
CA ALA A 73 -19.45 -24.79 -12.64
C ALA A 73 -20.52 -25.80 -12.21
N GLY A 74 -20.82 -25.88 -10.92
CA GLY A 74 -21.90 -26.71 -10.38
C GLY A 74 -23.25 -26.34 -10.98
N LYS A 75 -23.55 -25.04 -11.14
CA LYS A 75 -24.77 -24.58 -11.84
C LYS A 75 -24.83 -25.02 -13.31
N LEU A 76 -23.69 -25.08 -14.00
CA LEU A 76 -23.63 -25.61 -15.37
C LEU A 76 -23.86 -27.14 -15.38
N LEU A 77 -23.31 -27.86 -14.41
CA LEU A 77 -23.52 -29.32 -14.29
C LEU A 77 -24.96 -29.67 -13.91
N THR A 78 -25.61 -28.90 -13.03
CA THR A 78 -27.03 -29.12 -12.70
C THR A 78 -28.00 -28.65 -13.77
N SER A 79 -27.51 -27.92 -14.77
CA SER A 79 -28.23 -27.71 -16.04
C SER A 79 -28.27 -28.99 -16.89
N LEU A 80 -27.28 -29.87 -16.77
CA LEU A 80 -27.19 -31.14 -17.49
C LEU A 80 -27.95 -32.27 -16.76
N ILE A 81 -28.05 -32.20 -15.43
CA ILE A 81 -28.76 -33.18 -14.60
C ILE A 81 -29.90 -32.48 -13.84
N PRO A 82 -31.15 -32.52 -14.34
CA PRO A 82 -32.27 -31.71 -13.84
C PRO A 82 -32.69 -32.00 -12.39
N GLN A 83 -32.47 -33.23 -11.90
CA GLN A 83 -32.88 -33.67 -10.56
C GLN A 83 -32.13 -32.93 -9.43
N LEU A 84 -30.93 -32.42 -9.70
CA LEU A 84 -30.12 -31.64 -8.74
C LEU A 84 -30.44 -30.14 -8.75
N ARG A 85 -31.31 -29.67 -9.64
CA ARG A 85 -31.49 -28.25 -9.98
C ARG A 85 -32.20 -27.44 -8.90
N LEU A 86 -33.14 -28.04 -8.17
CA LEU A 86 -33.96 -27.36 -7.15
C LEU A 86 -33.14 -26.99 -5.89
N LEU A 87 -32.40 -27.96 -5.33
CA LEU A 87 -31.57 -27.74 -4.14
C LEU A 87 -30.34 -26.86 -4.43
N THR A 88 -29.64 -27.11 -5.53
CA THR A 88 -28.44 -26.33 -5.90
C THR A 88 -28.78 -24.94 -6.43
N GLY A 89 -29.98 -24.74 -6.99
CA GLY A 89 -30.40 -23.48 -7.60
C GLY A 89 -30.62 -22.35 -6.60
N PHE A 90 -31.27 -22.62 -5.48
CA PHE A 90 -31.59 -21.59 -4.47
C PHE A 90 -30.41 -21.33 -3.54
N LEU A 91 -29.85 -22.39 -2.93
CA LEU A 91 -28.66 -22.31 -2.07
C LEU A 91 -27.47 -21.74 -2.84
N GLY A 92 -27.22 -22.21 -4.07
CA GLY A 92 -26.12 -21.72 -4.90
C GLY A 92 -26.23 -20.22 -5.23
N LYS A 93 -27.43 -19.71 -5.54
CA LYS A 93 -27.66 -18.27 -5.77
C LYS A 93 -27.43 -17.44 -4.51
N ALA A 94 -27.96 -17.88 -3.37
CA ALA A 94 -27.79 -17.20 -2.10
C ALA A 94 -26.32 -17.15 -1.68
N SER A 95 -25.62 -18.29 -1.68
CA SER A 95 -24.19 -18.37 -1.39
C SER A 95 -23.38 -17.49 -2.34
N GLN A 96 -23.72 -17.47 -3.63
CA GLN A 96 -23.05 -16.63 -4.61
C GLN A 96 -23.24 -15.13 -4.29
N LYS A 97 -24.46 -14.70 -3.94
CA LYS A 97 -24.74 -13.31 -3.56
C LYS A 97 -23.96 -12.91 -2.31
N SER A 98 -23.94 -13.76 -1.28
CA SER A 98 -23.21 -13.51 -0.03
C SER A 98 -21.71 -13.43 -0.24
N LEU A 99 -21.13 -14.33 -1.05
CA LEU A 99 -19.70 -14.28 -1.41
C LEU A 99 -19.36 -13.00 -2.17
N LYS A 100 -20.21 -12.57 -3.11
CA LYS A 100 -20.02 -11.31 -3.85
C LYS A 100 -20.02 -10.10 -2.92
N ALA A 101 -20.96 -10.07 -1.97
CA ALA A 101 -21.08 -9.00 -0.97
C ALA A 101 -19.84 -8.98 -0.04
N TYR A 102 -19.42 -10.14 0.46
CA TYR A 102 -18.22 -10.29 1.28
C TYR A 102 -16.97 -9.77 0.56
N GLN A 103 -16.77 -10.16 -0.70
CA GLN A 103 -15.62 -9.68 -1.47
C GLN A 103 -15.63 -8.16 -1.65
N ASN A 104 -16.79 -7.56 -1.90
CA ASN A 104 -16.91 -6.09 -2.00
C ASN A 104 -16.59 -5.42 -0.65
N ALA A 105 -17.14 -5.94 0.45
CA ALA A 105 -16.87 -5.44 1.79
C ALA A 105 -15.38 -5.52 2.13
N ARG A 106 -14.71 -6.62 1.74
CA ARG A 106 -13.27 -6.79 1.98
C ARG A 106 -12.43 -5.80 1.18
N VAL A 107 -12.78 -5.53 -0.07
CA VAL A 107 -12.12 -4.51 -0.90
C VAL A 107 -12.31 -3.12 -0.29
N GLN A 108 -13.49 -2.79 0.23
CA GLN A 108 -13.73 -1.51 0.91
C GLN A 108 -12.94 -1.40 2.21
N LYS A 109 -12.93 -2.45 3.04
CA LYS A 109 -12.12 -2.51 4.26
C LYS A 109 -10.64 -2.25 3.96
N TYR A 110 -10.10 -2.88 2.92
CA TYR A 110 -8.72 -2.64 2.48
C TYR A 110 -8.46 -1.17 2.14
N ARG A 111 -9.36 -0.51 1.40
CA ARG A 111 -9.22 0.93 1.09
C ARG A 111 -9.26 1.80 2.33
N ILE A 112 -10.18 1.52 3.25
CA ILE A 112 -10.30 2.24 4.52
C ILE A 112 -9.01 2.07 5.32
N THR A 113 -8.49 0.84 5.42
CA THR A 113 -7.24 0.57 6.12
C THR A 113 -6.09 1.35 5.50
N LEU A 114 -5.89 1.30 4.18
CA LEU A 114 -4.84 2.09 3.53
C LEU A 114 -5.02 3.60 3.73
N SER A 115 -6.25 4.09 3.67
CA SER A 115 -6.54 5.50 3.96
C SER A 115 -6.25 5.86 5.43
N SER A 116 -6.43 4.93 6.36
CA SER A 116 -6.08 5.11 7.77
C SER A 116 -4.56 5.16 7.95
N LEU A 117 -3.80 4.34 7.22
CA LEU A 117 -2.34 4.40 7.23
C LEU A 117 -1.85 5.80 6.84
N ASN A 118 -2.52 6.46 5.88
CA ASN A 118 -2.21 7.85 5.52
C ASN A 118 -2.30 8.83 6.68
N ARG A 119 -3.22 8.59 7.62
CA ARG A 119 -3.37 9.40 8.83
C ARG A 119 -2.30 9.08 9.89
N GLN A 120 -1.67 7.91 9.81
CA GLN A 120 -0.70 7.38 10.77
C GLN A 120 0.76 7.53 10.29
N ARG A 121 1.09 8.64 9.63
CA ARG A 121 2.43 8.98 9.09
C ARG A 121 2.86 8.20 7.83
N CYS A 122 2.01 7.34 7.27
CA CYS A 122 2.26 6.77 5.95
C CYS A 122 1.82 7.75 4.88
N HIS A 123 2.65 8.74 4.53
CA HIS A 123 2.36 9.77 3.53
C HIS A 123 2.21 9.23 2.10
N VAL A 124 1.39 8.22 1.86
CA VAL A 124 1.20 7.55 0.59
C VAL A 124 -0.02 8.14 -0.09
N LEU A 125 0.13 8.56 -1.34
CA LEU A 125 -0.93 9.12 -2.17
C LEU A 125 -2.12 8.16 -2.29
N PRO A 126 -3.34 8.54 -1.88
CA PRO A 126 -4.51 7.66 -1.97
C PRO A 126 -4.80 7.17 -3.39
N LYS A 127 -4.57 8.03 -4.39
CA LYS A 127 -4.69 7.67 -5.82
C LYS A 127 -3.74 6.53 -6.27
N SER A 128 -2.70 6.25 -5.48
CA SER A 128 -1.75 5.16 -5.75
C SER A 128 -2.11 3.84 -5.05
N TYR A 129 -3.17 3.81 -4.24
CA TYR A 129 -3.69 2.57 -3.63
C TYR A 129 -4.31 1.66 -4.69
N LYS A 130 -3.45 0.84 -5.32
CA LYS A 130 -3.84 -0.19 -6.27
C LYS A 130 -3.81 -1.56 -5.58
N THR A 131 -4.69 -2.45 -6.01
CA THR A 131 -4.67 -3.87 -5.65
C THR A 131 -4.40 -4.70 -6.90
N PRO A 132 -4.02 -5.97 -6.78
CA PRO A 132 -3.94 -6.90 -7.92
C PRO A 132 -5.29 -7.13 -8.61
N PHE A 133 -6.40 -6.65 -8.04
CA PHE A 133 -7.75 -6.84 -8.56
C PHE A 133 -8.30 -5.57 -9.22
N GLN A 134 -9.23 -5.76 -10.15
CA GLN A 134 -9.97 -4.69 -10.80
C GLN A 134 -11.23 -4.39 -10.01
N PHE A 135 -11.40 -3.13 -9.66
CA PHE A 135 -12.56 -2.64 -8.95
C PHE A 135 -12.99 -1.29 -9.54
N GLY A 136 -14.29 -1.04 -9.56
CA GLY A 136 -14.87 0.29 -9.79
C GLY A 136 -14.91 1.10 -8.49
N LEU A 137 -15.63 2.22 -8.49
CA LEU A 137 -15.83 3.03 -7.29
C LEU A 137 -16.58 2.24 -6.20
N VAL A 138 -17.68 1.59 -6.57
CA VAL A 138 -18.62 0.98 -5.60
C VAL A 138 -18.50 -0.55 -5.54
N SER A 139 -18.12 -1.20 -6.65
CA SER A 139 -18.13 -2.66 -6.76
C SER A 139 -16.88 -3.22 -7.46
N ALA A 140 -16.55 -4.48 -7.17
CA ALA A 140 -15.48 -5.18 -7.88
C ALA A 140 -15.89 -5.55 -9.32
N ARG A 141 -14.97 -5.40 -10.28
CA ARG A 141 -15.21 -5.86 -11.66
C ARG A 141 -15.11 -7.38 -11.70
N ARG A 142 -16.05 -8.02 -12.40
CA ARG A 142 -16.17 -9.47 -12.43
C ARG A 142 -15.95 -10.05 -13.82
N ASP A 143 -15.54 -11.31 -13.88
CA ASP A 143 -15.45 -12.07 -15.13
C ASP A 143 -16.69 -12.95 -15.35
N LYS A 144 -16.69 -13.75 -16.44
CA LYS A 144 -17.79 -14.66 -16.78
C LYS A 144 -18.08 -15.74 -15.71
N TRP A 145 -17.11 -16.02 -14.84
CA TRP A 145 -17.22 -16.97 -13.72
C TRP A 145 -17.62 -16.27 -12.42
N ASP A 146 -18.06 -15.00 -12.49
CA ASP A 146 -18.38 -14.15 -11.35
C ASP A 146 -17.21 -13.86 -10.40
N ARG A 147 -15.99 -14.23 -10.77
CA ARG A 147 -14.78 -13.98 -10.00
C ARG A 147 -14.39 -12.52 -10.14
N ILE A 148 -13.74 -11.96 -9.12
CA ILE A 148 -13.13 -10.63 -9.26
C ILE A 148 -12.00 -10.72 -10.27
N LYS A 149 -12.07 -9.86 -11.30
CA LYS A 149 -11.10 -9.82 -12.39
C LYS A 149 -9.75 -9.33 -11.87
N MET A 150 -8.68 -10.03 -12.19
CA MET A 150 -7.32 -9.60 -11.89
C MET A 150 -6.86 -8.49 -12.86
N ARG A 151 -5.91 -7.67 -12.42
CA ARG A 151 -5.19 -6.76 -13.29
C ARG A 151 -4.14 -7.57 -14.07
N ASN A 152 -3.90 -7.21 -15.34
CA ASN A 152 -2.83 -7.81 -16.13
C ASN A 152 -1.42 -7.46 -15.59
N ARG A 153 -1.31 -6.49 -14.69
CA ARG A 153 -0.05 -6.12 -14.03
C ARG A 153 0.03 -6.74 -12.65
N SER A 154 1.10 -7.49 -12.41
CA SER A 154 1.44 -8.12 -11.12
C SER A 154 2.24 -7.21 -10.19
N ASN A 155 2.67 -6.05 -10.68
CA ASN A 155 3.43 -5.05 -9.93
C ASN A 155 2.64 -3.74 -9.85
N TRP A 156 2.67 -3.10 -8.69
CA TRP A 156 2.09 -1.79 -8.43
C TRP A 156 3.01 -0.96 -7.56
N GLU A 157 2.79 0.34 -7.64
CA GLU A 157 3.58 1.32 -6.92
C GLU A 157 2.63 2.22 -6.15
N HIS A 158 2.85 2.28 -4.84
CA HIS A 158 2.26 3.26 -3.95
C HIS A 158 3.28 4.39 -3.74
N ARG A 159 2.88 5.61 -4.06
CA ARG A 159 3.79 6.77 -4.15
C ARG A 159 3.65 7.63 -2.90
N TYR A 160 4.76 8.10 -2.33
CA TYR A 160 4.70 9.06 -1.22
C TYR A 160 4.35 10.48 -1.69
N PHE A 161 3.74 11.28 -0.82
CA PHE A 161 3.55 12.73 -0.98
C PHE A 161 4.89 13.44 -0.79
N GLY A 162 5.25 14.33 -1.73
CA GLY A 162 6.32 15.31 -1.55
C GLY A 162 7.74 14.76 -1.31
N GLY A 163 7.97 13.46 -1.51
CA GLY A 163 9.24 12.82 -1.14
C GLY A 163 9.79 11.85 -2.18
N ASN A 164 11.03 11.44 -1.93
CA ASN A 164 11.80 10.52 -2.78
C ASN A 164 11.53 9.06 -2.43
N LEU A 165 10.41 8.70 -1.79
CA LEU A 165 10.11 7.32 -1.39
C LEU A 165 8.91 6.75 -2.15
N SER A 166 8.94 5.45 -2.39
CA SER A 166 7.84 4.70 -3.01
C SER A 166 7.80 3.28 -2.47
N ILE A 167 6.60 2.74 -2.24
CA ILE A 167 6.43 1.33 -1.92
C ILE A 167 6.07 0.62 -3.23
N LYS A 168 6.98 -0.21 -3.74
CA LYS A 168 6.66 -1.12 -4.84
C LYS A 168 6.23 -2.46 -4.30
N SER A 169 5.10 -2.92 -4.78
CA SER A 169 4.45 -4.14 -4.34
C SER A 169 4.25 -5.06 -5.53
N LYS A 170 4.49 -6.35 -5.34
CA LYS A 170 4.35 -7.40 -6.34
C LYS A 170 3.56 -8.55 -5.76
N VAL A 171 2.71 -9.18 -6.56
CA VAL A 171 2.11 -10.47 -6.21
C VAL A 171 2.57 -11.55 -7.16
N ASN A 172 3.03 -12.65 -6.58
CA ASN A 172 3.13 -13.90 -7.30
C ASN A 172 1.73 -14.54 -7.35
N MET A 173 1.11 -14.50 -8.52
CA MET A 173 -0.26 -14.98 -8.71
C MET A 173 -0.40 -16.50 -8.53
N ARG A 174 0.69 -17.27 -8.69
CA ARG A 174 0.65 -18.73 -8.48
C ARG A 174 0.62 -19.08 -6.99
N SER A 175 1.43 -18.39 -6.19
CA SER A 175 1.54 -18.66 -4.75
C SER A 175 0.64 -17.78 -3.89
N GLY A 176 0.05 -16.73 -4.46
CA GLY A 176 -0.69 -15.70 -3.70
C GLY A 176 0.20 -14.82 -2.82
N LYS A 177 1.52 -15.03 -2.82
CA LYS A 177 2.46 -14.29 -1.96
C LYS A 177 2.63 -12.87 -2.48
N THR A 178 2.46 -11.91 -1.58
CA THR A 178 2.82 -10.50 -1.77
C THR A 178 4.25 -10.25 -1.34
N GLN A 179 4.94 -9.37 -2.07
CA GLN A 179 6.23 -8.83 -1.69
C GLN A 179 6.18 -7.32 -1.90
N THR A 180 6.58 -6.57 -0.88
CA THR A 180 6.67 -5.12 -0.95
C THR A 180 8.07 -4.67 -0.58
N LYS A 181 8.56 -3.64 -1.27
CA LYS A 181 9.85 -3.01 -0.97
C LYS A 181 9.68 -1.50 -0.97
N LEU A 182 10.33 -0.84 -0.02
CA LEU A 182 10.54 0.60 -0.06
C LEU A 182 11.66 0.90 -1.05
N ILE A 183 11.46 1.88 -1.91
CA ILE A 183 12.42 2.28 -2.95
C ILE A 183 12.56 3.79 -2.91
N ARG A 184 13.82 4.23 -2.88
CA ARG A 184 14.18 5.62 -3.06
C ARG A 184 14.15 5.96 -4.55
N ARG A 185 13.45 7.03 -4.91
CA ARG A 185 13.39 7.60 -6.24
C ARG A 185 14.57 8.53 -6.42
N ILE A 186 15.33 8.28 -7.47
CA ILE A 186 16.33 9.20 -7.99
C ILE A 186 15.55 10.02 -9.03
N PHE A 187 15.48 11.33 -8.84
CA PHE A 187 14.96 12.25 -9.84
C PHE A 187 16.09 12.68 -10.77
#